data_AF-A0A963DC59-F1
#
_entry.id   AF-A0A963DC59-F1
#
_cell.length_a   1.000
_cell.length_b   1.000
_cell.length_c   1.000
_cell.angle_alpha   90.00
_cell.angle_beta   90.00
_cell.angle_gamma   90.00
#
_symmetry.space_group_name_H-M   'P 1'
#
loop_
_entity.id
_entity.type
_entity.pdbx_description
1 polymer ?
#
loop_
_entity_poly.entity_id
_entity_poly.type
_entity_poly.pdbx_seq_one_letter_code
_entity_poly.pdbx_strand_id
1 'polypeptide(L)'
;ALRNPAPVEGMRDTLSKWPMLRAALQTRPKVLRRGAAQERTAPPDMSLVPAQTPWPGDAGPLLTWPVVVTRPYGSEARHAARYNLGIYRAQVLTPDRLILRWLAHRGGAAHHRTWVRAGEPMPVAIALGADPATLLAAALPLPETVSEMTFSGVLRGARAELAPATTVPLLVPAKAEIILEGWVHPGEAAPEGPFGDHTGYYNAVEPFPVMRL
;
A
#
# COMPACT_ATOMS: atom_id res chain seq x y z
N ALA A 1 8.05 -16.77 -17.69
CA ALA A 1 9.51 -16.51 -17.80
C ALA A 1 10.13 -15.95 -16.50
N LEU A 2 9.62 -16.28 -15.31
CA LEU A 2 10.11 -15.78 -14.00
C LEU A 2 10.29 -16.93 -13.01
N ARG A 3 10.94 -18.02 -13.42
CA ARG A 3 11.09 -19.20 -12.55
C ARG A 3 12.51 -19.67 -12.25
N ASN A 4 13.54 -19.11 -12.87
CA ASN A 4 14.95 -19.18 -12.44
C ASN A 4 15.85 -18.63 -13.57
N PRO A 5 16.67 -17.60 -13.38
CA PRO A 5 17.64 -17.20 -14.39
C PRO A 5 18.86 -18.14 -14.34
N ALA A 6 19.16 -18.80 -15.47
CA ALA A 6 20.39 -19.58 -15.65
C ALA A 6 21.63 -18.67 -15.77
N PRO A 7 22.84 -19.14 -15.39
CA PRO A 7 24.09 -18.36 -15.49
C PRO A 7 24.35 -17.90 -16.94
N VAL A 8 25.07 -16.79 -17.09
CA VAL A 8 25.31 -16.14 -18.40
C VAL A 8 26.59 -16.72 -19.02
N GLU A 9 26.48 -17.32 -20.19
CA GLU A 9 27.63 -17.78 -20.99
C GLU A 9 27.78 -16.86 -22.23
N GLY A 10 28.67 -15.86 -22.11
CA GLY A 10 29.17 -15.09 -23.26
C GLY A 10 28.50 -13.74 -23.57
N MET A 11 29.19 -12.92 -24.38
CA MET A 11 28.86 -11.51 -24.64
C MET A 11 27.53 -11.27 -25.38
N ARG A 12 27.10 -12.19 -26.24
CA ARG A 12 25.80 -12.11 -26.96
C ARG A 12 24.62 -12.41 -26.04
N ASP A 13 24.80 -13.29 -25.04
CA ASP A 13 23.79 -13.65 -24.04
C ASP A 13 23.58 -12.53 -23.01
N THR A 14 24.61 -11.71 -22.75
CA THR A 14 24.48 -10.48 -21.94
C THR A 14 23.59 -9.41 -22.57
N LEU A 15 23.59 -9.27 -23.91
CA LEU A 15 22.74 -8.29 -24.61
C LEU A 15 21.27 -8.71 -24.66
N SER A 16 20.99 -10.00 -24.86
CA SER A 16 19.62 -10.55 -24.83
C SER A 16 19.02 -10.56 -23.41
N LYS A 17 19.85 -10.76 -22.38
CA LYS A 17 19.45 -10.72 -20.96
C LYS A 17 19.51 -9.31 -20.34
N TRP A 18 20.02 -8.30 -21.07
CA TRP A 18 20.11 -6.92 -20.58
C TRP A 18 18.77 -6.33 -20.11
N PRO A 19 17.62 -6.53 -20.80
CA PRO A 19 16.32 -6.06 -20.31
C PRO A 19 15.93 -6.73 -18.98
N MET A 20 16.22 -8.02 -18.81
CA MET A 20 15.95 -8.74 -17.56
C MET A 20 16.87 -8.29 -16.42
N LEU A 21 18.17 -8.10 -16.70
CA LEU A 21 19.14 -7.55 -15.74
C LEU A 21 18.77 -6.12 -15.34
N ARG A 22 18.35 -5.28 -16.29
CA ARG A 22 17.89 -3.91 -16.04
C ARG A 22 16.61 -3.91 -15.18
N ALA A 23 15.65 -4.79 -15.47
CA ALA A 23 14.46 -4.97 -14.63
C ALA A 23 14.84 -5.44 -13.21
N ALA A 24 15.76 -6.40 -13.08
CA ALA A 24 16.25 -6.88 -11.79
C ALA A 24 17.03 -5.81 -10.99
N LEU A 25 17.68 -4.85 -11.67
CA LEU A 25 18.34 -3.71 -11.00
C LEU A 25 17.34 -2.62 -10.58
N GLN A 26 16.19 -2.54 -11.24
CA GLN A 26 15.10 -1.60 -10.98
C GLN A 26 14.17 -2.06 -9.84
N THR A 27 14.16 -3.35 -9.51
CA THR A 27 13.41 -3.89 -8.36
C THR A 27 14.01 -3.51 -7.01
N ARG A 28 15.29 -3.10 -6.96
CA ARG A 28 15.91 -2.56 -5.74
C ARG A 28 15.45 -1.13 -5.52
N PRO A 29 14.74 -0.82 -4.42
CA PRO A 29 14.33 0.54 -4.14
C PRO A 29 15.53 1.43 -3.78
N LYS A 30 15.38 2.72 -4.01
CA LYS A 30 16.26 3.76 -3.50
C LYS A 30 15.59 4.37 -2.27
N VAL A 31 16.13 4.08 -1.09
CA VAL A 31 15.62 4.64 0.16
C VAL A 31 16.26 6.00 0.39
N LEU A 32 15.44 7.04 0.42
CA LEU A 32 15.81 8.41 0.74
C LEU A 32 15.74 8.63 2.26
N ARG A 33 16.38 9.70 2.75
CA ARG A 33 16.31 10.09 4.16
C ARG A 33 14.93 10.64 4.55
N ARG A 34 14.27 11.36 3.65
CA ARG A 34 12.98 12.02 3.84
C ARG A 34 12.19 12.03 2.53
N GLY A 35 10.86 11.91 2.60
CA GLY A 35 9.94 12.05 1.48
C GLY A 35 9.32 13.46 1.38
N ALA A 36 8.69 13.76 0.24
CA ALA A 36 8.03 15.05 -0.03
C ALA A 36 6.89 15.33 0.97
N ALA A 37 6.00 14.34 1.21
CA ALA A 37 4.93 14.45 2.20
C ALA A 37 5.40 14.80 3.61
N GLN A 38 6.67 14.56 3.95
CA GLN A 38 7.19 14.88 5.28
C GLN A 38 7.57 16.35 5.44
N GLU A 39 7.54 17.19 4.40
CA GLU A 39 7.84 18.63 4.49
C GLU A 39 6.96 19.36 5.50
N ARG A 40 5.71 18.90 5.66
CA ARG A 40 4.74 19.38 6.65
C ARG A 40 4.18 18.19 7.42
N THR A 41 3.92 18.39 8.70
CA THR A 41 3.26 17.42 9.57
C THR A 41 2.05 18.09 10.20
N ALA A 42 0.95 17.37 10.32
CA ALA A 42 -0.28 17.84 10.96
C ALA A 42 -0.72 16.84 12.04
N PRO A 43 -1.57 17.26 13.00
CA PRO A 43 -2.26 16.32 13.87
C PRO A 43 -3.08 15.29 13.07
N PRO A 44 -3.35 14.11 13.65
CA PRO A 44 -4.18 13.08 13.01
C PRO A 44 -5.65 13.52 12.97
N ASP A 45 -6.00 14.29 11.94
CA ASP A 45 -7.34 14.84 11.72
C ASP A 45 -7.75 14.71 10.25
N MET A 46 -8.64 13.76 9.97
CA MET A 46 -9.19 13.49 8.65
C MET A 46 -10.03 14.65 8.08
N SER A 47 -10.44 15.63 8.88
CA SER A 47 -11.10 16.85 8.37
C SER A 47 -10.15 17.74 7.55
N LEU A 48 -8.83 17.56 7.72
CA LEU A 48 -7.79 18.23 6.93
C LEU A 48 -7.62 17.58 5.55
N VAL A 49 -8.14 16.37 5.35
CA VAL A 49 -8.12 15.66 4.08
C VAL A 49 -9.49 15.84 3.42
N PRO A 50 -9.57 16.37 2.19
CA PRO A 50 -10.84 16.59 1.50
C PRO A 50 -11.41 15.28 0.93
N ALA A 51 -11.70 14.31 1.80
CA ALA A 51 -12.36 13.06 1.45
C ALA A 51 -13.77 13.36 0.92
N GLN A 52 -14.12 12.71 -0.19
CA GLN A 52 -15.40 12.94 -0.87
C GLN A 52 -16.44 11.93 -0.38
N THR A 53 -17.71 12.31 -0.44
CA THR A 53 -18.84 11.38 -0.35
C THR A 53 -19.37 11.16 -1.77
N PRO A 54 -19.01 10.05 -2.45
CA PRO A 54 -19.27 9.89 -3.88
C PRO A 54 -20.75 9.91 -4.27
N TRP A 55 -21.62 9.28 -3.45
CA TRP A 55 -23.04 9.14 -3.75
C TRP A 55 -23.94 9.59 -2.59
N PRO A 56 -25.19 10.02 -2.86
CA PRO A 56 -26.12 10.48 -1.82
C PRO A 56 -26.46 9.46 -0.73
N GLY A 57 -26.39 8.15 -1.03
CA GLY A 57 -26.70 7.07 -0.10
C GLY A 57 -25.46 6.44 0.55
N ASP A 58 -24.27 6.98 0.29
CA ASP A 58 -23.03 6.49 0.88
C ASP A 58 -22.98 6.83 2.38
N ALA A 59 -22.40 5.93 3.19
CA ALA A 59 -22.34 6.07 4.64
C ALA A 59 -21.51 7.26 5.14
N GLY A 60 -20.68 7.87 4.29
CA GLY A 60 -19.87 9.02 4.64
C GLY A 60 -18.69 9.21 3.69
N PRO A 61 -17.72 10.07 4.07
CA PRO A 61 -16.54 10.32 3.25
C PRO A 61 -15.70 9.06 3.04
N LEU A 62 -15.16 8.90 1.84
CA LEU A 62 -14.44 7.72 1.40
C LEU A 62 -13.16 8.11 0.66
N LEU A 63 -12.02 7.54 1.07
CA LEU A 63 -10.81 7.57 0.29
C LEU A 63 -10.90 6.49 -0.81
N THR A 64 -10.93 6.91 -2.07
CA THR A 64 -11.13 6.04 -3.24
C THR A 64 -9.83 5.58 -3.92
N TRP A 65 -8.76 6.38 -3.81
CA TRP A 65 -7.41 6.03 -4.29
C TRP A 65 -6.34 5.91 -3.19
N PRO A 66 -6.61 5.27 -2.04
CA PRO A 66 -5.59 5.05 -1.02
C PRO A 66 -4.64 3.92 -1.45
N VAL A 67 -3.34 4.21 -1.55
CA VAL A 67 -2.33 3.15 -1.64
C VAL A 67 -2.00 2.70 -0.22
N VAL A 68 -2.63 1.61 0.22
CA VAL A 68 -2.43 1.04 1.56
C VAL A 68 -1.18 0.17 1.58
N VAL A 69 -0.22 0.54 2.42
CA VAL A 69 1.10 -0.06 2.57
C VAL A 69 1.13 -0.90 3.84
N THR A 70 1.46 -2.19 3.70
CA THR A 70 1.58 -3.13 4.82
C THR A 70 2.75 -4.10 4.61
N ARG A 71 3.18 -4.76 5.68
CA ARG A 71 4.16 -5.86 5.66
C ARG A 71 3.78 -6.95 6.67
N PRO A 72 4.19 -8.21 6.49
CA PRO A 72 3.84 -9.28 7.42
C PRO A 72 4.61 -9.14 8.73
N TYR A 73 4.06 -9.70 9.81
CA TYR A 73 4.71 -9.75 11.12
C TYR A 73 6.09 -10.42 11.05
N GLY A 74 7.04 -9.95 11.85
CA GLY A 74 8.41 -10.47 11.88
C GLY A 74 9.28 -10.13 10.66
N SER A 75 8.72 -9.49 9.61
CA SER A 75 9.54 -8.92 8.54
C SER A 75 10.34 -7.71 9.04
N GLU A 76 11.35 -7.30 8.29
CA GLU A 76 12.12 -6.10 8.60
C GLU A 76 11.69 -4.95 7.68
N ALA A 77 11.57 -3.74 8.22
CA ALA A 77 11.09 -2.58 7.45
C ALA A 77 11.95 -2.29 6.20
N ARG A 78 13.25 -2.62 6.23
CA ARG A 78 14.14 -2.46 5.07
C ARG A 78 13.90 -3.45 3.93
N HIS A 79 13.18 -4.56 4.17
CA HIS A 79 12.92 -5.60 3.18
C HIS A 79 11.70 -5.25 2.32
N ALA A 80 11.85 -4.24 1.45
CA ALA A 80 10.78 -3.74 0.56
C ALA A 80 10.07 -4.84 -0.25
N ALA A 81 10.76 -5.92 -0.61
CA ALA A 81 10.17 -7.06 -1.32
C ALA A 81 9.09 -7.83 -0.52
N ARG A 82 8.96 -7.58 0.79
CA ARG A 82 7.93 -8.16 1.66
C ARG A 82 6.70 -7.26 1.81
N TYR A 83 6.72 -6.07 1.22
CA TYR A 83 5.60 -5.14 1.32
C TYR A 83 4.51 -5.49 0.32
N ASN A 84 3.29 -5.21 0.72
CA ASN A 84 2.11 -5.18 -0.15
C ASN A 84 1.67 -3.73 -0.30
N LEU A 85 1.40 -3.31 -1.53
CA LEU A 85 0.62 -2.10 -1.81
C LEU A 85 -0.70 -2.52 -2.42
N GLY A 86 -1.81 -2.03 -1.88
CA GLY A 86 -3.11 -2.27 -2.48
C GLY A 86 -4.03 -1.08 -2.37
N ILE A 87 -4.91 -0.97 -3.36
CA ILE A 87 -5.99 0.02 -3.34
C ILE A 87 -7.17 -0.59 -2.60
N TYR A 88 -7.32 -0.21 -1.33
CA TYR A 88 -8.41 -0.64 -0.47
C TYR A 88 -9.16 0.59 -0.02
N ARG A 89 -10.40 0.78 -0.48
CA ARG A 89 -11.19 1.96 -0.08
C ARG A 89 -11.20 2.10 1.43
N ALA A 90 -11.05 3.35 1.90
CA ALA A 90 -10.96 3.64 3.33
C ALA A 90 -12.06 4.62 3.72
N GLN A 91 -13.04 4.15 4.49
CA GLN A 91 -14.14 4.99 4.99
C GLN A 91 -13.65 5.82 6.16
N VAL A 92 -13.92 7.12 6.14
CA VAL A 92 -13.66 7.99 7.29
C VAL A 92 -14.70 7.73 8.36
N LEU A 93 -14.25 7.28 9.54
CA LEU A 93 -15.11 6.96 10.68
C LEU A 93 -15.17 8.12 11.68
N THR A 94 -14.00 8.61 12.08
CA THR A 94 -13.80 9.76 12.97
C THR A 94 -12.57 10.55 12.50
N PRO A 95 -12.28 11.74 13.06
CA PRO A 95 -11.06 12.49 12.71
C PRO A 95 -9.77 11.68 12.80
N ASP A 96 -9.69 10.71 13.71
CA ASP A 96 -8.51 9.86 13.96
C ASP A 96 -8.65 8.42 13.45
N ARG A 97 -9.75 8.05 12.77
CA ARG A 97 -10.02 6.63 12.40
C ARG A 97 -10.55 6.45 10.99
N LEU A 98 -10.03 5.40 10.36
CA LEU A 98 -10.42 4.92 9.05
C LEU A 98 -10.82 3.45 9.10
N ILE A 99 -11.84 3.04 8.36
CA ILE A 99 -12.16 1.63 8.16
C ILE A 99 -11.50 1.17 6.86
N LEU A 100 -10.66 0.13 6.91
CA LEU A 100 -9.91 -0.36 5.75
C LEU A 100 -10.60 -1.57 5.12
N ARG A 101 -11.25 -1.38 3.96
CA ARG A 101 -11.95 -2.48 3.26
C ARG A 101 -10.99 -3.31 2.39
N TRP A 102 -10.08 -4.06 3.02
CA TRP A 102 -9.37 -5.14 2.33
C TRP A 102 -10.19 -6.42 2.35
N LEU A 103 -10.42 -7.04 1.18
CA LEU A 103 -11.08 -8.34 1.13
C LEU A 103 -10.13 -9.45 1.61
N ALA A 104 -10.67 -10.54 2.15
CA ALA A 104 -9.90 -11.58 2.83
C ALA A 104 -8.75 -12.20 2.00
N HIS A 105 -8.89 -12.22 0.67
CA HIS A 105 -7.89 -12.77 -0.27
C HIS A 105 -6.81 -11.75 -0.69
N ARG A 106 -6.87 -10.49 -0.23
CA ARG A 106 -5.89 -9.46 -0.58
C ARG A 106 -4.65 -9.53 0.32
N GLY A 107 -3.50 -9.06 -0.17
CA GLY A 107 -2.24 -9.14 0.57
C GLY A 107 -2.25 -8.36 1.89
N GLY A 108 -2.91 -7.19 1.95
CA GLY A 108 -3.12 -6.47 3.21
C GLY A 108 -3.86 -7.31 4.28
N ALA A 109 -4.89 -8.05 3.89
CA ALA A 109 -5.59 -8.97 4.78
C ALA A 109 -4.72 -10.17 5.18
N ALA A 110 -3.87 -10.68 4.28
CA ALA A 110 -2.90 -11.72 4.59
C ALA A 110 -1.87 -11.26 5.62
N HIS A 111 -1.33 -10.04 5.46
CA HIS A 111 -0.45 -9.43 6.44
C HIS A 111 -1.15 -9.23 7.77
N HIS A 112 -2.37 -8.67 7.78
CA HIS A 112 -3.16 -8.47 9.00
C HIS A 112 -3.32 -9.78 9.80
N ARG A 113 -3.60 -10.91 9.15
CA ARG A 113 -3.67 -12.22 9.81
C ARG A 113 -2.38 -12.62 10.53
N THR A 114 -1.21 -12.27 9.99
CA THR A 114 0.08 -12.57 10.64
C THR A 114 0.28 -11.77 11.93
N TRP A 115 -0.14 -10.51 11.95
CA TRP A 115 -0.09 -9.64 13.12
C TRP A 115 -1.12 -10.04 14.19
N VAL A 116 -2.35 -10.36 13.77
CA VAL A 116 -3.38 -10.90 14.67
C VAL A 116 -2.92 -12.18 15.36
N ARG A 117 -2.30 -13.11 14.62
CA ARG A 117 -1.74 -14.35 15.22
C ARG A 117 -0.62 -14.07 16.22
N ALA A 118 0.13 -12.99 16.02
CA ALA A 118 1.16 -12.56 16.96
C ALA A 118 0.59 -11.80 18.16
N GLY A 119 -0.68 -11.38 18.13
CA GLY A 119 -1.29 -10.54 19.16
C GLY A 119 -0.82 -9.08 19.14
N GLU A 120 -0.19 -8.64 18.05
CA GLU A 120 0.47 -7.32 17.96
C GLU A 120 -0.28 -6.37 17.01
N PRO A 121 -0.34 -5.06 17.31
CA PRO A 121 -0.87 -4.06 16.39
C PRO A 121 -0.09 -4.01 15.07
N MET A 122 -0.79 -4.04 13.94
CA MET A 122 -0.16 -3.94 12.62
C MET A 122 0.09 -2.49 12.24
N PRO A 123 1.33 -2.10 11.88
CA PRO A 123 1.59 -0.78 11.32
C PRO A 123 1.00 -0.70 9.90
N VAL A 124 0.33 0.40 9.61
CA VAL A 124 -0.25 0.70 8.30
C VAL A 124 0.15 2.13 7.90
N ALA A 125 0.44 2.32 6.62
CA ALA A 125 0.52 3.66 6.04
C ALA A 125 -0.37 3.73 4.80
N ILE A 126 -0.95 4.89 4.52
CA ILE A 126 -1.73 5.18 3.33
C ILE A 126 -1.04 6.31 2.59
N ALA A 127 -0.68 6.07 1.33
CA ALA A 127 -0.19 7.11 0.45
C ALA A 127 -1.30 7.62 -0.48
N LEU A 128 -1.56 8.93 -0.43
CA LEU A 128 -2.43 9.64 -1.35
C LEU A 128 -1.57 10.49 -2.30
N GLY A 129 -1.92 10.49 -3.58
CA GLY A 129 -1.11 11.18 -4.60
C GLY A 129 0.26 10.53 -4.80
N ALA A 130 0.37 9.21 -4.66
CA ALA A 130 1.58 8.49 -5.06
C ALA A 130 1.80 8.62 -6.58
N ASP A 131 3.04 8.42 -7.03
CA ASP A 131 3.34 8.53 -8.45
C ASP A 131 2.57 7.48 -9.29
N PRO A 132 2.31 7.74 -10.58
CA PRO A 132 1.46 6.89 -11.42
C PRO A 132 1.91 5.42 -11.50
N ALA A 133 3.21 5.14 -11.51
CA ALA A 133 3.71 3.77 -11.58
C ALA A 133 3.43 3.00 -10.28
N THR A 134 3.49 3.69 -9.13
CA THR A 134 3.12 3.12 -7.83
C THR A 134 1.62 2.84 -7.75
N LEU A 135 0.79 3.79 -8.18
CA LEU A 135 -0.67 3.62 -8.23
C LEU A 135 -1.08 2.44 -9.12
N LEU A 136 -0.51 2.36 -10.33
CA LEU A 136 -0.76 1.24 -11.24
C LEU A 136 -0.28 -0.08 -10.66
N ALA A 137 0.93 -0.13 -10.09
CA ALA A 137 1.43 -1.35 -9.46
C ALA A 137 0.51 -1.85 -8.34
N ALA A 138 -0.01 -0.96 -7.50
CA ALA A 138 -0.94 -1.30 -6.42
C ALA A 138 -2.33 -1.78 -6.89
N ALA A 139 -2.71 -1.46 -8.13
CA ALA A 139 -3.98 -1.89 -8.73
C ALA A 139 -3.88 -3.24 -9.46
N LEU A 140 -2.67 -3.63 -9.87
CA LEU A 140 -2.46 -4.81 -10.71
C LEU A 140 -2.52 -6.12 -9.90
N PRO A 141 -3.09 -7.20 -10.46
CA PRO A 141 -3.08 -8.51 -9.84
C PRO A 141 -1.69 -9.16 -10.01
N LEU A 142 -0.73 -8.78 -9.16
CA LEU A 142 0.62 -9.37 -9.17
C LEU A 142 0.65 -10.72 -8.45
N PRO A 143 1.58 -11.62 -8.83
CA PRO A 143 1.86 -12.83 -8.04
C PRO A 143 2.31 -12.46 -6.62
N GLU A 144 1.95 -13.25 -5.61
CA GLU A 144 2.33 -13.01 -4.20
C GLU A 144 3.85 -12.92 -3.95
N THR A 145 4.65 -13.47 -4.86
CA THR A 145 6.12 -13.42 -4.81
C THR A 145 6.70 -12.09 -5.30
N VAL A 146 5.88 -11.19 -5.83
CA VAL A 146 6.29 -9.91 -6.42
C VAL A 146 5.62 -8.78 -5.65
N SER A 147 6.42 -8.01 -4.92
CA SER A 147 5.93 -6.80 -4.25
C SER A 147 5.62 -5.71 -5.28
N GLU A 148 4.43 -5.13 -5.21
CA GLU A 148 4.00 -3.97 -5.99
C GLU A 148 4.98 -2.80 -5.81
N MET A 149 5.57 -2.68 -4.60
CA MET A 149 6.57 -1.66 -4.28
C MET A 149 7.81 -1.76 -5.16
N THR A 150 8.27 -2.98 -5.42
CA THR A 150 9.43 -3.24 -6.27
C THR A 150 9.06 -3.25 -7.75
N PHE A 151 7.85 -3.68 -8.07
CA PHE A 151 7.33 -3.72 -9.44
C PHE A 151 7.08 -2.32 -10.02
N SER A 152 6.68 -1.35 -9.19
CA SER A 152 6.51 0.04 -9.62
C SER A 152 7.79 0.63 -10.23
N GLY A 153 8.96 0.20 -9.76
CA GLY A 153 10.24 0.61 -10.34
C GLY A 153 10.49 0.04 -11.74
N VAL A 154 10.02 -1.19 -11.98
CA VAL A 154 10.07 -1.81 -13.31
C VAL A 154 9.13 -1.09 -14.28
N LEU A 155 7.88 -0.83 -13.87
CA LEU A 155 6.92 -0.05 -14.66
C LEU A 155 7.44 1.35 -15.01
N ARG A 156 8.09 2.01 -14.05
CA ARG A 156 8.66 3.35 -14.24
C ARG A 156 9.94 3.34 -15.10
N GLY A 157 10.61 2.20 -15.24
CA GLY A 157 11.96 2.13 -15.82
C GLY A 157 13.04 2.77 -14.94
N ALA A 158 12.75 3.04 -13.66
CA ALA A 158 13.66 3.63 -12.68
C ALA A 158 13.31 3.14 -11.27
N ARG A 159 14.30 3.01 -10.38
CA ARG A 159 14.10 2.48 -9.03
C ARG A 159 12.97 3.19 -8.29
N ALA A 160 12.20 2.43 -7.52
CA ALA A 160 11.22 2.99 -6.60
C ALA A 160 11.93 3.87 -5.56
N GLU A 161 11.56 5.15 -5.46
CA GLU A 161 12.05 6.03 -4.40
C GLU A 161 11.13 5.93 -3.20
N LEU A 162 11.68 5.49 -2.08
CA LEU A 162 10.95 5.27 -0.83
C LEU A 162 11.57 6.12 0.28
N ALA A 163 10.80 6.44 1.31
CA ALA A 163 11.30 7.07 2.52
C ALA A 163 10.77 6.30 3.75
N PRO A 164 11.50 6.27 4.88
CA PRO A 164 10.94 5.84 6.15
C PRO A 164 9.71 6.66 6.50
N ALA A 165 8.65 6.00 6.92
CA ALA A 165 7.54 6.66 7.59
C ALA A 165 8.01 7.26 8.93
N THR A 166 7.24 8.19 9.46
CA THR A 166 7.62 9.05 10.58
C THR A 166 7.30 8.41 11.94
N THR A 167 6.14 7.78 12.06
CA THR A 167 5.60 7.24 13.31
C THR A 167 5.47 5.70 13.29
N VAL A 168 5.47 5.08 12.11
CA VAL A 168 5.36 3.62 11.97
C VAL A 168 6.59 3.00 11.29
N PRO A 169 6.95 1.74 11.60
CA PRO A 169 8.11 1.07 11.03
C PRO A 169 7.83 0.54 9.60
N LEU A 170 7.54 1.45 8.68
CA LEU A 170 7.27 1.19 7.26
C LEU A 170 8.12 2.08 6.35
N LEU A 171 8.31 1.65 5.11
CA LEU A 171 8.73 2.48 3.99
C LEU A 171 7.49 2.92 3.20
N VAL A 172 7.45 4.19 2.80
CA VAL A 172 6.37 4.79 2.01
C VAL A 172 6.91 5.39 0.70
N PRO A 173 6.08 5.54 -0.36
CA PRO A 173 6.48 6.22 -1.58
C PRO A 173 6.98 7.64 -1.29
N ALA A 174 8.24 7.94 -1.63
CA ALA A 174 8.86 9.20 -1.23
C ALA A 174 8.25 10.44 -1.90
N LYS A 175 7.52 10.24 -3.01
CA LYS A 175 6.87 11.30 -3.80
C LYS A 175 5.35 11.38 -3.58
N ALA A 176 4.82 10.70 -2.56
CA ALA A 176 3.42 10.87 -2.22
C ALA A 176 3.16 12.32 -1.76
N GLU A 177 1.96 12.82 -2.05
CA GLU A 177 1.49 14.15 -1.64
C GLU A 177 1.11 14.15 -0.15
N ILE A 178 0.38 13.11 0.29
CA ILE A 178 -0.05 12.94 1.69
C ILE A 178 0.25 11.51 2.11
N ILE A 179 0.84 11.35 3.30
CA ILE A 179 1.00 10.06 3.97
C ILE A 179 0.18 10.10 5.26
N LEU A 180 -0.73 9.14 5.42
CA LEU A 180 -1.39 8.86 6.69
C LEU A 180 -0.70 7.65 7.32
N GLU A 181 -0.33 7.74 8.58
CA GLU A 181 0.37 6.68 9.31
C GLU A 181 -0.48 6.25 10.49
N GLY A 182 -0.40 4.98 10.89
CA GLY A 182 -1.26 4.50 11.96
C GLY A 182 -1.17 3.00 12.22
N TRP A 183 -2.07 2.51 13.06
CA TRP A 183 -2.07 1.13 13.54
C TRP A 183 -3.45 0.49 13.43
N VAL A 184 -3.47 -0.79 13.10
CA VAL A 184 -4.67 -1.64 13.14
C VAL A 184 -4.48 -2.65 14.26
N HIS A 185 -5.34 -2.58 15.28
CA HIS A 185 -5.27 -3.47 16.43
C HIS A 185 -6.01 -4.79 16.18
N PRO A 186 -5.49 -5.94 16.67
CA PRO A 186 -6.20 -7.20 16.58
C PRO A 186 -7.61 -7.12 17.17
N GLY A 187 -8.61 -7.56 16.40
CA GLY A 187 -10.00 -7.62 16.83
C GLY A 187 -10.77 -6.30 16.74
N GLU A 188 -10.12 -5.18 16.42
CA GLU A 188 -10.81 -3.91 16.23
C GLU A 188 -11.39 -3.81 14.81
N ALA A 189 -12.72 -3.73 14.73
CA ALA A 189 -13.46 -3.60 13.47
C ALA A 189 -14.67 -2.70 13.64
N ALA A 190 -15.15 -2.12 12.53
CA ALA A 190 -16.34 -1.29 12.47
C ALA A 190 -17.18 -1.63 11.22
N PRO A 191 -18.50 -1.40 11.25
CA PRO A 191 -19.36 -1.60 10.09
C PRO A 191 -18.99 -0.62 8.97
N GLU A 192 -18.57 -1.14 7.82
CA GLU A 192 -18.23 -0.37 6.62
C GLU A 192 -19.42 -0.31 5.66
N GLY A 193 -19.68 0.88 5.11
CA GLY A 193 -20.75 1.12 4.16
C GLY A 193 -22.12 1.41 4.77
N PRO A 194 -23.19 1.43 3.96
CA PRO A 194 -23.21 1.05 2.55
C PRO A 194 -22.43 2.03 1.65
N PHE A 195 -21.97 1.53 0.50
CA PHE A 195 -21.33 2.33 -0.54
C PHE A 195 -21.72 1.83 -1.92
N GLY A 196 -21.93 2.75 -2.85
CA GLY A 196 -22.02 2.43 -4.28
C GLY A 196 -20.69 1.88 -4.81
N ASP A 197 -20.73 0.88 -5.67
CA ASP A 197 -19.53 0.30 -6.27
C ASP A 197 -19.58 0.17 -7.80
N HIS A 198 -18.54 -0.45 -8.36
CA HIS A 198 -18.38 -0.69 -9.80
C HIS A 198 -19.54 -1.47 -10.47
N THR A 199 -20.42 -2.12 -9.71
CA THR A 199 -21.60 -2.83 -10.24
C THR A 199 -22.78 -1.91 -10.50
N GLY A 200 -22.74 -0.67 -9.99
CA GLY A 200 -23.86 0.27 -10.05
C GLY A 200 -24.87 0.12 -8.91
N TYR A 201 -24.57 -0.68 -7.89
CA TYR A 201 -25.44 -0.92 -6.73
C TYR A 201 -24.70 -0.63 -5.40
N TYR A 202 -25.47 -0.49 -4.32
CA TYR A 202 -24.92 -0.38 -2.97
C TYR A 202 -24.53 -1.75 -2.41
N ASN A 203 -23.33 -1.86 -1.85
CA ASN A 203 -22.91 -3.05 -1.11
C ASN A 203 -23.57 -3.12 0.28
N ALA A 204 -23.69 -4.35 0.79
CA ALA A 204 -24.10 -4.59 2.17
C ALA A 204 -23.06 -4.08 3.19
N VAL A 205 -23.57 -3.71 4.37
CA VAL A 205 -22.75 -3.32 5.51
C VAL A 205 -22.08 -4.54 6.11
N GLU A 206 -20.77 -4.48 6.29
CA GLU A 206 -19.95 -5.59 6.80
C GLU A 206 -18.83 -5.06 7.71
N PRO A 207 -18.39 -5.83 8.72
CA PRO A 207 -17.32 -5.41 9.62
C PRO A 207 -15.95 -5.51 8.93
N PHE A 208 -15.17 -4.42 8.99
CA PHE A 208 -13.79 -4.36 8.51
C PHE A 208 -12.84 -3.72 9.54
N PRO A 209 -11.53 -4.02 9.47
CA PRO A 209 -10.58 -3.49 10.44
C PRO A 209 -10.51 -1.97 10.47
N VAL A 210 -10.29 -1.43 11.67
CA VAL A 210 -10.12 0.02 11.89
C VAL A 210 -8.64 0.34 12.01
N MET A 211 -8.19 1.33 11.24
CA MET A 211 -6.91 2.00 11.40
C MET A 211 -7.09 3.23 12.27
N ARG A 212 -6.26 3.33 13.30
CA ARG A 212 -6.09 4.52 14.14
C ARG A 212 -4.88 5.30 13.64
N LEU A 213 -5.06 6.58 13.33
CA LEU A 213 -3.98 7.48 12.91
C LEU A 213 -3.05 7.83 14.08
#